data_AF-A0A7V9PBC1-F1
#
_entry.id   AF-A0A7V9PBC1-F1
#
_cell.length_a   1.000
_cell.length_b   1.000
_cell.length_c   1.000
_cell.angle_alpha   90.00
_cell.angle_beta   90.00
_cell.angle_gamma   90.00
#
_symmetry.space_group_name_H-M   'P 1'
#
loop_
_entity.id
_entity.type
_entity.pdbx_description
1 polymer ?
#
loop_
_entity_poly.entity_id
_entity_poly.type
_entity_poly.pdbx_seq_one_letter_code
_entity_poly.pdbx_strand_id
1 'polypeptide(L)'
;MPHKVRYNFLFVIGLILTLGLTSAFANYEGGGDKKNKKDNRPKNTGVLSVKTTPGAYTVKVDGQVVGMSGVGTAAEFFLAPGMHRVEVEGPNGQTFSRDIEIRRDQRNCICLKTVEHIETRACPYNIQVNGPEKVLENDLITFTSQNAVANSPTPINYRWTVSPEAARITSGQGTSAITVDTSGLGSQPVTANLDVTDDVYGAKCRQSNSVLTNVEKQEMPQAKKCDIFESKAFDDDKARFDNCTLELQSTPDSQIYIILYQGTDKFSKTNTADKLGKRTLDYLVKTRGIDPRRIVITNWGMRPRTMYEIYIIPPGAQPPAPQ
;
A
#
# COMPACT_ATOMS: atom_id res chain seq x y z
N MET A 1 -22.73 -10.71 -6.22
CA MET A 1 -23.50 -9.46 -6.32
C MET A 1 -24.53 -9.63 -7.42
N PRO A 2 -25.83 -9.44 -7.15
CA PRO A 2 -26.82 -9.38 -8.21
C PRO A 2 -26.51 -8.16 -9.08
N HIS A 3 -26.18 -8.41 -10.34
CA HIS A 3 -26.00 -7.36 -11.32
C HIS A 3 -27.39 -6.90 -11.77
N LYS A 4 -27.69 -5.62 -11.62
CA LYS A 4 -28.85 -5.04 -12.27
C LYS A 4 -28.42 -4.67 -13.68
N VAL A 5 -28.87 -5.44 -14.67
CA VAL A 5 -28.64 -5.09 -16.07
C VAL A 5 -29.63 -3.99 -16.43
N ARG A 6 -29.10 -2.82 -16.77
CA ARG A 6 -29.89 -1.74 -17.37
C ARG A 6 -29.55 -1.67 -18.84
N TYR A 7 -30.59 -1.60 -19.67
CA TYR A 7 -30.43 -1.32 -21.08
C TYR A 7 -30.50 0.19 -21.28
N ASN A 8 -29.95 0.72 -22.37
CA ASN A 8 -30.24 2.08 -22.82
C ASN A 8 -30.23 2.08 -24.35
N PHE A 9 -31.10 2.88 -24.96
CA PHE A 9 -31.04 3.13 -26.40
C PHE A 9 -30.04 4.25 -26.71
N LEU A 10 -28.99 3.91 -27.47
CA LEU A 10 -28.12 4.88 -28.09
C LEU A 10 -28.66 5.18 -29.50
N PHE A 11 -29.04 6.44 -29.77
CA PHE A 11 -29.41 6.89 -31.12
C PHE A 11 -28.13 7.15 -31.92
N VAL A 12 -27.93 6.42 -33.02
CA VAL A 12 -26.64 6.41 -33.71
C VAL A 12 -26.60 7.38 -34.88
N ILE A 13 -27.68 7.49 -35.68
CA ILE A 13 -27.76 8.38 -36.86
C ILE A 13 -29.22 8.76 -37.13
N GLY A 14 -29.49 10.05 -37.38
CA GLY A 14 -30.74 10.57 -37.95
C GLY A 14 -30.46 11.27 -39.26
N LEU A 15 -30.82 10.64 -40.38
CA LEU A 15 -30.51 11.11 -41.72
C LEU A 15 -31.81 11.24 -42.51
N ILE A 16 -32.01 12.40 -43.13
CA ILE A 16 -33.10 12.67 -44.07
C ILE A 16 -32.49 12.62 -45.48
N LEU A 17 -32.95 11.67 -46.29
CA LEU A 17 -32.54 11.56 -47.70
C LEU A 17 -33.71 11.89 -48.60
N THR A 18 -33.51 12.86 -49.49
CA THR A 18 -34.40 13.12 -50.62
C THR A 18 -34.16 12.06 -51.69
N LEU A 19 -35.16 11.23 -52.00
CA LEU A 19 -35.03 10.22 -53.05
C LEU A 19 -35.26 10.89 -54.42
N GLY A 20 -34.22 11.58 -54.90
CA GLY A 20 -34.16 12.10 -56.26
C GLY A 20 -33.56 11.06 -57.22
N LEU A 21 -34.19 10.88 -58.38
CA LEU A 21 -33.65 10.13 -59.51
C LEU A 21 -32.31 10.75 -59.98
N THR A 22 -31.18 10.08 -59.75
CA THR A 22 -30.23 9.50 -60.75
C THR A 22 -28.81 9.31 -60.19
N SER A 23 -28.29 8.10 -60.43
CA SER A 23 -26.88 7.67 -60.66
C SER A 23 -25.77 7.88 -59.61
N ALA A 24 -25.06 6.76 -59.40
CA ALA A 24 -23.70 6.58 -58.86
C ALA A 24 -23.55 6.76 -57.34
N PHE A 25 -23.44 5.63 -56.63
CA PHE A 25 -22.23 5.17 -55.93
C PHE A 25 -22.52 3.79 -55.32
N ALA A 26 -22.02 2.73 -55.94
CA ALA A 26 -21.88 1.42 -55.31
C ALA A 26 -20.71 0.68 -55.96
N ASN A 27 -19.53 0.76 -55.34
CA ASN A 27 -18.54 -0.30 -55.42
C ASN A 27 -18.60 -1.04 -54.08
N TYR A 28 -19.03 -2.29 -54.10
CA TYR A 28 -18.26 -3.46 -53.65
C TYR A 28 -19.15 -4.72 -53.64
N GLU A 29 -18.55 -5.83 -54.00
CA GLU A 29 -19.10 -7.02 -54.66
C GLU A 29 -19.88 -7.98 -53.75
N GLY A 30 -20.78 -8.75 -54.39
CA GLY A 30 -21.43 -9.91 -53.79
C GLY A 30 -22.57 -10.41 -54.68
N GLY A 31 -22.26 -11.30 -55.62
CA GLY A 31 -23.15 -11.80 -56.66
C GLY A 31 -24.45 -12.45 -56.15
N GLY A 32 -25.51 -12.29 -56.94
CA GLY A 32 -26.82 -12.89 -56.70
C GLY A 32 -27.89 -12.22 -57.54
N ASP A 33 -28.29 -12.90 -58.61
CA ASP A 33 -29.31 -12.59 -59.59
C ASP A 33 -30.57 -11.92 -58.97
N LYS A 34 -30.75 -10.62 -59.18
CA LYS A 34 -31.95 -9.88 -58.74
C LYS A 34 -32.78 -9.50 -59.95
N LYS A 35 -33.76 -10.35 -60.27
CA LYS A 35 -34.97 -9.93 -60.98
C LYS A 35 -35.53 -8.66 -60.33
N ASN A 36 -35.77 -7.64 -61.15
CA ASN A 36 -36.45 -6.39 -60.83
C ASN A 36 -37.65 -6.61 -59.88
N LYS A 37 -37.45 -6.37 -58.58
CA LYS A 37 -38.55 -6.25 -57.63
C LYS A 37 -39.08 -4.82 -57.80
N LYS A 38 -40.12 -4.69 -58.61
CA LYS A 38 -40.90 -3.46 -58.80
C LYS A 38 -41.21 -2.90 -57.40
N ASP A 39 -40.68 -1.72 -57.10
CA ASP A 39 -40.78 -1.09 -55.79
C ASP A 39 -42.27 -0.78 -55.52
N ASN A 40 -42.94 -1.63 -54.75
CA ASN A 40 -44.39 -1.60 -54.55
C ASN A 40 -44.77 -0.53 -53.50
N ARG A 41 -44.12 0.63 -53.58
CA ARG A 41 -44.31 1.75 -52.67
C ARG A 41 -45.67 2.41 -52.94
N PRO A 42 -46.53 2.57 -51.92
CA PRO A 42 -47.77 3.32 -52.06
C PRO A 42 -47.48 4.77 -52.50
N LYS A 43 -48.22 5.26 -53.50
CA LYS A 43 -48.09 6.64 -53.98
C LYS A 43 -48.36 7.63 -52.84
N ASN A 44 -47.67 8.77 -52.87
CA ASN A 44 -47.85 9.88 -51.93
C ASN A 44 -47.52 9.55 -50.46
N THR A 45 -46.50 8.70 -50.21
CA THR A 45 -46.01 8.37 -48.86
C THR A 45 -44.56 8.82 -48.68
N GLY A 46 -44.10 8.97 -47.43
CA GLY A 46 -42.69 8.97 -47.05
C GLY A 46 -42.26 7.60 -46.50
N VAL A 47 -40.95 7.34 -46.39
CA VAL A 47 -40.41 6.09 -45.85
C VAL A 47 -39.82 6.33 -44.47
N LEU A 48 -40.33 5.62 -43.46
CA LEU A 48 -39.68 5.48 -42.16
C LEU A 48 -38.91 4.17 -42.14
N SER A 49 -37.59 4.24 -41.96
CA SER A 49 -36.70 3.08 -41.90
C SER A 49 -36.20 2.91 -40.47
N VAL A 50 -36.56 1.80 -39.82
CA VAL A 50 -36.20 1.53 -38.41
C VAL A 50 -35.32 0.29 -38.32
N LYS A 51 -34.11 0.49 -37.78
CA LYS A 51 -33.13 -0.56 -37.53
C LYS A 51 -32.73 -0.57 -36.06
N THR A 52 -32.67 -1.76 -35.48
CA THR A 52 -32.29 -1.96 -34.09
C THR A 52 -31.25 -3.07 -33.96
N THR A 53 -30.37 -2.95 -32.97
CA THR A 53 -29.36 -3.97 -32.64
C THR A 53 -29.32 -4.15 -31.12
N PRO A 54 -29.26 -5.39 -30.59
CA PRO A 54 -29.12 -6.67 -31.30
C PRO A 54 -30.45 -7.31 -31.73
N GLY A 55 -31.58 -6.91 -31.18
CA GLY A 55 -32.89 -7.51 -31.45
C GLY A 55 -33.83 -6.63 -32.25
N ALA A 56 -34.87 -7.22 -32.81
CA ALA A 56 -36.02 -6.51 -33.39
C ALA A 56 -36.97 -6.09 -32.27
N TYR A 57 -37.54 -4.90 -32.39
CA TYR A 57 -38.37 -4.26 -31.37
C TYR A 57 -39.65 -3.71 -31.97
N THR A 58 -40.72 -3.64 -31.18
CA THR A 58 -42.02 -3.18 -31.65
C THR A 58 -41.95 -1.70 -31.99
N VAL A 59 -42.41 -1.34 -33.18
CA VAL A 59 -42.49 0.04 -33.67
C VAL A 59 -43.95 0.48 -33.62
N LYS A 60 -44.20 1.59 -32.94
CA LYS A 60 -45.48 2.29 -32.92
C LYS A 60 -45.36 3.62 -33.63
N VAL A 61 -46.38 3.96 -34.40
CA VAL A 61 -46.54 5.29 -35.02
C VAL A 61 -47.87 5.84 -34.56
N ASP A 62 -47.85 7.02 -33.96
CA ASP A 62 -49.03 7.68 -33.38
C ASP A 62 -49.80 6.79 -32.40
N GLY A 63 -49.06 6.01 -31.61
CA GLY A 63 -49.60 5.07 -30.62
C GLY A 63 -50.07 3.73 -31.19
N GLN A 64 -50.13 3.55 -32.52
CA GLN A 64 -50.54 2.30 -33.15
C GLN A 64 -49.33 1.44 -33.56
N VAL A 65 -49.39 0.14 -33.28
CA VAL A 65 -48.34 -0.82 -33.70
C VAL A 65 -48.36 -0.95 -35.22
N VAL A 66 -47.24 -0.59 -35.86
CA VAL A 66 -47.05 -0.70 -37.32
C VAL A 66 -46.21 -1.90 -37.72
N GLY A 67 -45.45 -2.48 -36.79
CA GLY A 67 -44.69 -3.71 -36.99
C GLY A 67 -43.45 -3.79 -36.11
N MET A 68 -42.47 -4.57 -36.55
CA MET A 68 -41.18 -4.75 -35.86
C MET A 68 -40.06 -4.04 -36.63
N SER A 69 -39.10 -3.47 -35.92
CA SER A 69 -37.86 -2.96 -36.51
C SER A 69 -37.01 -4.09 -37.09
N GLY A 70 -36.11 -3.74 -38.00
CA GLY A 70 -35.21 -4.72 -38.61
C GLY A 70 -33.87 -4.88 -37.87
N VAL A 71 -33.29 -6.08 -37.92
CA VAL A 71 -31.94 -6.39 -37.42
C VAL A 71 -31.03 -6.68 -38.62
N GLY A 72 -29.85 -6.06 -38.66
CA GLY A 72 -28.94 -6.15 -39.82
C GLY A 72 -29.42 -5.30 -41.02
N THR A 73 -30.64 -5.54 -41.49
CA THR A 73 -31.35 -4.74 -42.50
C THR A 73 -32.52 -4.00 -41.85
N ALA A 74 -32.73 -2.73 -42.17
CA ALA A 74 -33.81 -1.93 -41.59
C ALA A 74 -35.20 -2.40 -42.07
N ALA A 75 -36.20 -2.29 -41.22
CA ALA A 75 -37.61 -2.42 -41.61
C ALA A 75 -38.11 -1.09 -42.16
N GLU A 76 -38.94 -1.12 -43.20
CA GLU A 76 -39.50 0.08 -43.83
C GLU A 76 -41.01 0.17 -43.62
N PHE A 77 -41.47 1.35 -43.21
CA PHE A 77 -42.87 1.68 -43.02
C PHE A 77 -43.22 2.88 -43.89
N PHE A 78 -44.31 2.78 -44.64
CA PHE A 78 -44.77 3.85 -45.53
C PHE A 78 -45.84 4.67 -44.82
N LEU A 79 -45.55 5.94 -44.58
CA LEU A 79 -46.40 6.83 -43.80
C LEU A 79 -46.90 7.98 -44.67
N ALA A 80 -48.07 8.51 -44.35
CA ALA A 80 -48.57 9.73 -44.98
C ALA A 80 -47.63 10.91 -44.67
N PRO A 81 -47.56 11.94 -45.53
CA PRO A 81 -46.84 13.15 -45.20
C PRO A 81 -47.47 13.85 -43.99
N GLY A 82 -46.66 14.27 -43.03
CA GLY A 82 -47.12 14.87 -41.79
C GLY A 82 -46.17 14.64 -40.62
N MET A 83 -46.50 15.21 -39.46
CA MET A 83 -45.80 14.93 -38.21
C MET A 83 -46.30 13.61 -37.61
N HIS A 84 -45.39 12.72 -37.28
CA HIS A 84 -45.67 11.43 -36.68
C HIS A 84 -44.84 11.21 -35.42
N ARG A 85 -45.47 10.70 -34.35
CA ARG A 85 -44.77 10.24 -33.14
C ARG A 85 -44.32 8.80 -33.36
N VAL A 86 -43.02 8.58 -33.47
CA VAL A 86 -42.44 7.25 -33.62
C VAL A 86 -41.93 6.76 -32.28
N GLU A 87 -42.37 5.57 -31.89
CA GLU A 87 -41.93 4.91 -30.67
C GLU A 87 -41.39 3.51 -30.97
N VAL A 88 -40.29 3.14 -30.31
CA VAL A 88 -39.69 1.80 -30.41
C VAL A 88 -39.58 1.21 -29.02
N GLU A 89 -40.30 0.12 -28.78
CA GLU A 89 -40.39 -0.56 -27.48
C GLU A 89 -39.31 -1.65 -27.37
N GLY A 90 -38.27 -1.32 -26.61
CA GLY A 90 -37.13 -2.17 -26.29
C GLY A 90 -37.37 -3.15 -25.14
N PRO A 91 -36.32 -3.88 -24.73
CA PRO A 91 -36.40 -4.83 -23.64
C PRO A 91 -36.71 -4.13 -22.30
N ASN A 92 -37.36 -4.85 -21.39
CA ASN A 92 -37.69 -4.38 -20.04
C ASN A 92 -38.53 -3.09 -19.98
N GLY A 93 -39.39 -2.85 -20.99
CA GLY A 93 -40.32 -1.71 -21.01
C GLY A 93 -39.69 -0.37 -21.33
N GLN A 94 -38.46 -0.35 -21.88
CA GLN A 94 -37.85 0.89 -22.36
C GLN A 94 -38.44 1.32 -23.69
N THR A 95 -38.72 2.61 -23.83
CA THR A 95 -39.29 3.16 -25.07
C THR A 95 -38.41 4.29 -25.58
N PHE A 96 -37.91 4.15 -26.81
CA PHE A 96 -37.44 5.31 -27.58
C PHE A 96 -38.64 6.00 -28.18
N SER A 97 -38.70 7.33 -28.14
CA SER A 97 -39.88 8.08 -28.58
C SER A 97 -39.45 9.42 -29.19
N ARG A 98 -39.87 9.71 -30.43
CA ARG A 98 -39.45 10.92 -31.18
C ARG A 98 -40.50 11.36 -32.20
N ASP A 99 -40.72 12.67 -32.30
CA ASP A 99 -41.53 13.27 -33.35
C ASP A 99 -40.70 13.46 -34.63
N ILE A 100 -41.23 13.00 -35.77
CA ILE A 100 -40.56 13.05 -37.06
C ILE A 100 -41.52 13.59 -38.10
N GLU A 101 -41.06 14.59 -38.87
CA GLU A 101 -41.76 15.06 -40.05
C GLU A 101 -41.52 14.08 -41.21
N ILE A 102 -42.56 13.36 -41.61
CA ILE A 102 -42.54 12.54 -42.82
C ILE A 102 -42.90 13.42 -44.01
N ARG A 103 -42.00 13.50 -44.99
CA ARG A 103 -42.27 14.16 -46.26
C ARG A 103 -42.37 13.15 -47.38
N ARG A 104 -43.18 13.49 -48.38
CA ARG A 104 -43.35 12.67 -49.59
C ARG A 104 -41.99 12.42 -50.25
N ASP A 105 -41.77 11.19 -50.71
CA ASP A 105 -40.56 10.80 -51.45
C ASP A 105 -39.25 11.02 -50.65
N GLN A 106 -39.33 11.22 -49.33
CA GLN A 106 -38.19 11.26 -48.43
C GLN A 106 -38.11 9.99 -47.58
N ARG A 107 -36.89 9.67 -47.16
CA ARG A 107 -36.58 8.58 -46.24
C ARG A 107 -36.04 9.15 -44.93
N ASN A 108 -36.67 8.77 -43.83
CA ASN A 108 -36.24 9.04 -42.46
C ASN A 108 -35.70 7.75 -41.84
N CYS A 109 -34.46 7.77 -41.37
CA CYS A 109 -33.83 6.60 -40.76
C CYS A 109 -33.70 6.75 -39.25
N ILE A 110 -34.11 5.71 -38.50
CA ILE A 110 -33.89 5.54 -37.07
C ILE A 110 -33.03 4.30 -36.87
N CYS A 111 -31.83 4.49 -36.34
CA CYS A 111 -30.93 3.41 -35.95
C CYS A 111 -30.71 3.45 -34.43
N LEU A 112 -31.21 2.45 -33.72
CA LEU A 112 -31.04 2.31 -32.28
C LEU A 112 -30.13 1.14 -31.95
N LYS A 113 -29.19 1.36 -31.03
CA LYS A 113 -28.39 0.28 -30.44
C LYS A 113 -28.76 0.16 -28.97
N THR A 114 -29.21 -1.03 -28.56
CA THR A 114 -29.39 -1.35 -27.16
C THR A 114 -28.02 -1.68 -26.56
N VAL A 115 -27.62 -0.94 -25.54
CA VAL A 115 -26.37 -1.18 -24.80
C VAL A 115 -26.71 -1.74 -23.42
N GLU A 116 -26.07 -2.85 -23.05
CA GLU A 116 -26.16 -3.40 -21.71
C GLU A 116 -25.17 -2.68 -20.79
N HIS A 117 -25.66 -2.11 -19.70
CA HIS A 117 -24.84 -1.59 -18.62
C HIS A 117 -24.95 -2.51 -17.40
N ILE A 118 -23.80 -3.03 -16.96
CA ILE A 118 -23.67 -3.77 -15.71
C ILE A 118 -23.34 -2.75 -14.62
N GLU A 119 -24.30 -2.47 -13.74
CA GLU A 119 -24.01 -1.69 -12.52
C GLU A 119 -23.28 -2.59 -11.51
N THR A 120 -22.01 -2.28 -11.22
CA THR A 120 -21.26 -2.91 -10.13
C THR A 120 -21.43 -2.09 -8.86
N ARG A 121 -21.65 -2.77 -7.73
CA ARG A 121 -21.69 -2.14 -6.42
C ARG A 121 -20.31 -2.24 -5.78
N ALA A 122 -19.90 -1.21 -5.05
CA ALA A 122 -18.69 -1.27 -4.24
C ALA A 122 -18.83 -2.33 -3.14
N CYS A 123 -17.70 -2.85 -2.67
CA CYS A 123 -17.66 -3.77 -1.54
C CYS A 123 -18.11 -3.05 -0.25
N PRO A 124 -18.75 -3.77 0.69
CA PRO A 124 -19.27 -3.17 1.91
C PRO A 124 -18.17 -2.82 2.94
N TYR A 125 -16.89 -3.03 2.61
CA TYR A 125 -15.76 -2.69 3.45
C TYR A 125 -14.57 -2.21 2.62
N ASN A 126 -13.71 -1.43 3.26
CA ASN A 126 -12.46 -0.94 2.71
C ASN A 126 -11.40 -0.98 3.82
N ILE A 127 -10.58 -2.03 3.82
CA ILE A 127 -9.61 -2.27 4.88
C ILE A 127 -8.33 -1.48 4.62
N GLN A 128 -7.85 -0.82 5.67
CA GLN A 128 -6.55 -0.17 5.73
C GLN A 128 -5.71 -0.87 6.79
N VAL A 129 -4.40 -0.97 6.56
CA VAL A 129 -3.45 -1.63 7.48
C VAL A 129 -2.48 -0.58 8.00
N ASN A 130 -2.23 -0.60 9.31
CA ASN A 130 -1.37 0.34 10.01
C ASN A 130 -0.38 -0.39 10.92
N GLY A 131 0.79 0.22 11.10
CA GLY A 131 1.84 -0.21 12.01
C GLY A 131 2.76 0.96 12.32
N PRO A 132 3.66 0.83 13.31
CA PRO A 132 4.69 1.83 13.58
C PRO A 132 5.65 1.93 12.39
N GLU A 133 6.19 3.12 12.12
CA GLU A 133 7.19 3.31 11.06
C GLU A 133 8.52 2.62 11.40
N LYS A 134 8.88 2.61 12.69
CA LYS A 134 10.14 2.09 13.21
C LYS A 134 9.97 1.49 14.61
N VAL A 135 10.75 0.47 14.93
CA VAL A 135 10.92 -0.12 16.27
C VAL A 135 12.37 -0.54 16.50
N LEU A 136 12.77 -0.79 17.74
CA LEU A 136 14.07 -1.41 18.03
C LEU A 136 13.97 -2.94 17.93
N GLU A 137 15.10 -3.58 17.64
CA GLU A 137 15.23 -5.03 17.73
C GLU A 137 14.85 -5.52 19.14
N ASN A 138 14.10 -6.64 19.19
CA ASN A 138 13.48 -7.23 20.38
C ASN A 138 12.23 -6.53 20.91
N ASP A 139 11.81 -5.40 20.32
CA ASP A 139 10.47 -4.86 20.57
C ASP A 139 9.40 -5.71 19.87
N LEU A 140 8.18 -5.66 20.41
CA LEU A 140 7.00 -6.24 19.76
C LEU A 140 6.36 -5.19 18.83
N ILE A 141 6.05 -5.59 17.59
CA ILE A 141 5.28 -4.77 16.66
C ILE A 141 3.80 -5.13 16.78
N THR A 142 2.93 -4.14 16.89
CA THR A 142 1.48 -4.32 16.71
C THR A 142 1.04 -3.78 15.37
N PHE A 143 0.58 -4.66 14.49
CA PHE A 143 -0.10 -4.28 13.26
C PHE A 143 -1.60 -4.32 13.47
N THR A 144 -2.31 -3.32 12.94
CA THR A 144 -3.75 -3.21 13.05
C THR A 144 -4.37 -2.99 11.70
N SER A 145 -5.63 -3.37 11.56
CA SER A 145 -6.46 -3.10 10.41
C SER A 145 -7.69 -2.31 10.81
N GLN A 146 -8.11 -1.40 9.94
CA GLN A 146 -9.28 -0.55 10.15
C GLN A 146 -10.16 -0.58 8.91
N ASN A 147 -11.46 -0.75 9.12
CA ASN A 147 -12.43 -0.63 8.04
C ASN A 147 -12.83 0.84 7.88
N ALA A 148 -12.47 1.46 6.77
CA ALA A 148 -12.85 2.83 6.46
C ALA A 148 -14.36 2.99 6.20
N VAL A 149 -15.08 1.89 5.98
CA VAL A 149 -16.55 1.90 5.90
C VAL A 149 -17.13 1.71 7.30
N ALA A 150 -17.70 2.77 7.86
CA ALA A 150 -18.37 2.74 9.15
C ALA A 150 -19.59 1.80 9.13
N ASN A 151 -19.82 1.10 10.24
CA ASN A 151 -20.99 0.24 10.47
C ASN A 151 -21.21 -0.84 9.39
N SER A 152 -20.13 -1.36 8.78
CA SER A 152 -20.23 -2.49 7.87
C SER A 152 -20.82 -3.70 8.60
N PRO A 153 -21.97 -4.25 8.18
CA PRO A 153 -22.64 -5.35 8.86
C PRO A 153 -22.02 -6.72 8.53
N THR A 154 -21.10 -6.77 7.58
CA THR A 154 -20.52 -8.03 7.06
C THR A 154 -19.33 -8.43 7.93
N PRO A 155 -19.36 -9.62 8.57
CA PRO A 155 -18.21 -10.16 9.28
C PRO A 155 -17.04 -10.39 8.32
N ILE A 156 -15.84 -10.06 8.79
CA ILE A 156 -14.62 -10.06 7.99
C ILE A 156 -13.69 -11.18 8.47
N ASN A 157 -13.18 -11.98 7.53
CA ASN A 157 -12.18 -13.00 7.75
C ASN A 157 -10.79 -12.42 7.51
N TYR A 158 -9.91 -12.49 8.51
CA TYR A 158 -8.56 -11.95 8.47
C TYR A 158 -7.53 -13.06 8.29
N ARG A 159 -6.57 -12.86 7.39
CA ARG A 159 -5.41 -13.73 7.26
C ARG A 159 -4.15 -12.89 7.16
N TRP A 160 -3.37 -12.90 8.24
CA TRP A 160 -2.09 -12.21 8.29
C TRP A 160 -0.94 -13.11 7.86
N THR A 161 0.01 -12.54 7.14
CA THR A 161 1.34 -13.11 6.92
C THR A 161 2.39 -12.03 7.18
N VAL A 162 3.59 -12.45 7.58
CA VAL A 162 4.70 -11.54 7.86
C VAL A 162 5.93 -11.99 7.08
N SER A 163 6.77 -11.03 6.70
CA SER A 163 8.10 -11.26 6.14
C SER A 163 9.13 -10.35 6.84
N PRO A 164 10.40 -10.79 6.97
CA PRO A 164 10.97 -12.07 6.53
C PRO A 164 10.48 -13.27 7.36
N GLU A 165 10.81 -14.50 6.97
CA GLU A 165 10.39 -15.75 7.66
C GLU A 165 10.87 -15.82 9.13
N ALA A 166 11.94 -15.09 9.45
CA ALA A 166 12.42 -14.95 10.82
C ALA A 166 11.46 -14.14 11.70
N ALA A 167 10.60 -13.28 11.13
CA ALA A 167 9.54 -12.58 11.86
C ALA A 167 8.39 -13.54 12.20
N ARG A 168 7.89 -13.47 13.44
CA ARG A 168 6.87 -14.41 13.94
C ARG A 168 5.68 -13.69 14.53
N ILE A 169 4.49 -14.05 14.05
CA ILE A 169 3.23 -13.62 14.67
C ILE A 169 3.10 -14.37 16.01
N THR A 170 3.10 -13.65 17.12
CA THR A 170 2.97 -14.21 18.47
C THR A 170 1.52 -14.29 18.92
N SER A 171 0.64 -13.42 18.41
CA SER A 171 -0.79 -13.41 18.75
C SER A 171 -1.65 -12.67 17.71
N GLY A 172 -2.96 -12.86 17.79
CA GLY A 172 -3.96 -12.08 17.03
C GLY A 172 -4.30 -12.61 15.62
N GLN A 173 -3.76 -13.77 15.22
CA GLN A 173 -4.08 -14.36 13.92
C GLN A 173 -5.60 -14.60 13.80
N GLY A 174 -6.17 -14.31 12.62
CA GLY A 174 -7.60 -14.37 12.41
C GLY A 174 -8.39 -13.15 12.91
N THR A 175 -7.72 -12.12 13.44
CA THR A 175 -8.37 -10.91 13.97
C THR A 175 -7.91 -9.63 13.25
N SER A 176 -8.49 -8.49 13.61
CA SER A 176 -8.13 -7.19 13.03
C SER A 176 -6.76 -6.66 13.48
N ALA A 177 -6.08 -7.31 14.42
CA ALA A 177 -4.75 -6.90 14.88
C ALA A 177 -3.87 -8.12 15.17
N ILE A 178 -2.56 -7.99 14.93
CA ILE A 178 -1.56 -9.01 15.28
C ILE A 178 -0.41 -8.39 16.05
N THR A 179 0.26 -9.24 16.84
CA THR A 179 1.54 -8.89 17.46
C THR A 179 2.65 -9.74 16.83
N VAL A 180 3.78 -9.11 16.53
CA VAL A 180 4.92 -9.73 15.84
C VAL A 180 6.20 -9.51 16.65
N ASP A 181 6.98 -10.58 16.83
CA ASP A 181 8.29 -10.56 17.47
C ASP A 181 9.39 -10.19 16.46
N THR A 182 10.30 -9.30 16.87
CA THR A 182 11.41 -8.79 16.06
C THR A 182 12.79 -9.27 16.51
N SER A 183 12.85 -10.25 17.42
CA SER A 183 14.09 -10.81 17.92
C SER A 183 15.00 -11.30 16.79
N GLY A 184 16.23 -10.76 16.71
CA GLY A 184 17.20 -11.11 15.67
C GLY A 184 16.97 -10.46 14.31
N LEU A 185 16.03 -9.51 14.20
CA LEU A 185 15.71 -8.79 12.96
C LEU A 185 16.38 -7.41 12.88
N GLY A 186 17.38 -7.12 13.71
CA GLY A 186 18.09 -5.84 13.65
C GLY A 186 18.56 -5.50 12.23
N SER A 187 18.26 -4.29 11.78
CA SER A 187 18.52 -3.79 10.42
C SER A 187 17.74 -4.48 9.29
N GLN A 188 16.72 -5.28 9.60
CA GLN A 188 15.83 -5.90 8.61
C GLN A 188 14.39 -5.40 8.79
N PRO A 189 13.75 -4.82 7.77
CA PRO A 189 12.37 -4.38 7.90
C PRO A 189 11.41 -5.57 7.97
N VAL A 190 10.36 -5.42 8.77
CA VAL A 190 9.25 -6.38 8.86
C VAL A 190 8.09 -5.85 8.04
N THR A 191 7.55 -6.67 7.14
CA THR A 191 6.33 -6.36 6.38
C THR A 191 5.20 -7.26 6.84
N ALA A 192 4.06 -6.68 7.20
CA ALA A 192 2.83 -7.42 7.43
C ALA A 192 1.92 -7.31 6.22
N ASN A 193 1.48 -8.44 5.68
CA ASN A 193 0.48 -8.52 4.63
C ASN A 193 -0.81 -9.05 5.23
N LEU A 194 -1.92 -8.40 4.90
CA LEU A 194 -3.25 -8.79 5.33
C LEU A 194 -4.10 -9.12 4.11
N ASP A 195 -4.49 -10.39 4.01
CA ASP A 195 -5.55 -10.82 3.12
C ASP A 195 -6.88 -10.85 3.86
N VAL A 196 -7.87 -10.20 3.27
CA VAL A 196 -9.22 -10.07 3.83
C VAL A 196 -10.25 -10.66 2.89
N THR A 197 -11.15 -11.46 3.43
CA THR A 197 -12.32 -12.00 2.71
C THR A 197 -13.57 -11.95 3.59
N ASP A 198 -14.71 -12.33 3.02
CA ASP A 198 -15.97 -12.49 3.73
C ASP A 198 -16.75 -13.69 3.17
N ASP A 199 -17.71 -14.21 3.92
CA ASP A 199 -18.47 -15.41 3.52
C ASP A 199 -19.62 -15.11 2.53
N VAL A 200 -19.96 -13.84 2.32
CA VAL A 200 -21.10 -13.40 1.49
C VAL A 200 -20.66 -13.11 0.05
N TYR A 201 -19.58 -12.35 -0.13
CA TYR A 201 -19.05 -11.93 -1.43
C TYR A 201 -17.75 -12.66 -1.79
N GLY A 202 -17.05 -13.24 -0.82
CA GLY A 202 -15.88 -14.09 -1.02
C GLY A 202 -14.81 -13.42 -1.86
N ALA A 203 -14.36 -14.11 -2.91
CA ALA A 203 -13.30 -13.61 -3.80
C ALA A 203 -13.64 -12.28 -4.49
N LYS A 204 -14.92 -11.90 -4.61
CA LYS A 204 -15.33 -10.64 -5.28
C LYS A 204 -15.00 -9.40 -4.45
N CYS A 205 -14.89 -9.54 -3.13
CA CYS A 205 -14.51 -8.46 -2.23
C CYS A 205 -13.20 -8.74 -1.49
N ARG A 206 -12.39 -9.69 -1.99
CA ARG A 206 -11.08 -9.93 -1.42
C ARG A 206 -10.21 -8.68 -1.53
N GLN A 207 -9.61 -8.27 -0.42
CA GLN A 207 -8.63 -7.17 -0.37
C GLN A 207 -7.31 -7.71 0.15
N SER A 208 -6.20 -7.16 -0.35
CA SER A 208 -4.86 -7.50 0.10
C SER A 208 -4.10 -6.19 0.28
N ASN A 209 -3.64 -5.95 1.51
CA ASN A 209 -2.95 -4.72 1.89
C ASN A 209 -1.70 -5.06 2.69
N SER A 210 -0.73 -4.16 2.68
CA SER A 210 0.51 -4.35 3.43
C SER A 210 1.00 -3.08 4.08
N VAL A 211 1.79 -3.24 5.14
CA VAL A 211 2.50 -2.17 5.82
C VAL A 211 3.88 -2.65 6.22
N LEU A 212 4.84 -1.73 6.25
CA LEU A 212 6.24 -1.98 6.57
C LEU A 212 6.62 -1.23 7.84
N THR A 213 7.37 -1.90 8.71
CA THR A 213 8.01 -1.33 9.90
C THR A 213 9.51 -1.59 9.80
N ASN A 214 10.33 -0.55 9.97
CA ASN A 214 11.78 -0.73 10.03
C ASN A 214 12.20 -1.20 11.42
N VAL A 215 13.05 -2.23 11.49
CA VAL A 215 13.64 -2.69 12.76
C VAL A 215 15.06 -2.15 12.84
N GLU A 216 15.28 -1.21 13.75
CA GLU A 216 16.60 -0.68 14.03
C GLU A 216 17.34 -1.63 14.97
N LYS A 217 18.58 -1.95 14.63
CA LYS A 217 19.41 -2.80 15.48
C LYS A 217 19.65 -2.10 16.81
N GLN A 218 19.44 -2.81 17.91
CA GLN A 218 19.79 -2.28 19.22
C GLN A 218 21.33 -2.25 19.31
N GLU A 219 21.92 -1.07 19.23
CA GLU A 219 23.35 -0.91 19.46
C GLU A 219 23.64 -1.21 20.93
N MET A 220 24.36 -2.31 21.19
CA MET A 220 24.85 -2.58 22.53
C MET A 220 25.79 -1.45 22.93
N PRO A 221 25.63 -0.88 24.14
CA PRO A 221 26.51 0.18 24.58
C PRO A 221 27.96 -0.34 24.61
N GLN A 222 28.90 0.49 24.18
CA GLN A 222 30.31 0.12 24.07
C GLN A 222 31.15 0.80 25.14
N ALA A 223 32.19 0.10 25.60
CA ALA A 223 33.22 0.68 26.45
C ALA A 223 33.93 1.81 25.70
N LYS A 224 33.92 3.02 26.27
CA LYS A 224 34.62 4.17 25.69
C LYS A 224 35.99 4.32 26.33
N LYS A 225 37.04 4.35 25.51
CA LYS A 225 38.38 4.70 26.00
C LYS A 225 38.40 6.20 26.33
N CYS A 226 38.53 6.53 27.61
CA CYS A 226 38.67 7.90 28.05
C CYS A 226 40.09 8.39 27.79
N ASP A 227 41.09 7.60 28.22
CA ASP A 227 42.47 8.06 28.20
C ASP A 227 43.52 6.93 28.20
N ILE A 228 44.75 7.27 27.81
CA ILE A 228 45.96 6.45 27.91
C ILE A 228 47.18 7.34 28.19
N PHE A 229 47.96 7.01 29.22
CA PHE A 229 49.16 7.77 29.55
C PHE A 229 50.20 6.99 30.37
N GLU A 230 51.46 7.41 30.29
CA GLU A 230 52.53 6.95 31.18
C GLU A 230 52.45 7.67 32.53
N SER A 231 52.54 6.93 33.64
CA SER A 231 52.58 7.52 34.98
C SER A 231 53.89 8.26 35.21
N LYS A 232 53.79 9.50 35.71
CA LYS A 232 54.94 10.35 36.04
C LYS A 232 54.84 10.85 37.48
N ALA A 233 54.64 12.15 37.66
CA ALA A 233 54.31 12.74 38.95
C ALA A 233 52.84 12.48 39.26
N PHE A 234 52.51 12.25 40.53
CA PHE A 234 51.12 11.92 40.88
C PHE A 234 50.15 13.09 40.60
N ASP A 235 50.62 14.33 40.70
CA ASP A 235 49.77 15.48 40.38
C ASP A 235 49.42 15.57 38.88
N ASP A 236 50.29 15.08 38.00
CA ASP A 236 49.96 14.92 36.58
C ASP A 236 48.92 13.82 36.38
N ASP A 237 49.09 12.67 37.05
CA ASP A 237 48.14 11.55 36.99
C ASP A 237 46.75 12.00 37.47
N LYS A 238 46.67 12.79 38.56
CA LYS A 238 45.41 13.36 39.09
C LYS A 238 44.69 14.18 38.03
N ALA A 239 45.38 15.09 37.35
CA ALA A 239 44.76 15.92 36.32
C ALA A 239 44.19 15.08 35.16
N ARG A 240 44.85 13.97 34.80
CA ARG A 240 44.33 13.03 33.79
C ARG A 240 43.11 12.27 34.29
N PHE A 241 43.14 11.79 35.54
CA PHE A 241 41.97 11.17 36.16
C PHE A 241 40.78 12.13 36.19
N ASP A 242 41.01 13.41 36.48
CA ASP A 242 39.96 14.41 36.58
C ASP A 242 39.18 14.57 35.28
N ASN A 243 39.88 14.60 34.14
CA ASN A 243 39.25 14.63 32.82
C ASN A 243 38.30 13.44 32.61
N CYS A 244 38.71 12.23 33.04
CA CYS A 244 37.85 11.06 32.98
C CYS A 244 36.72 11.05 34.02
N THR A 245 36.94 11.65 35.20
CA THR A 245 35.87 11.76 36.20
C THR A 245 34.75 12.70 35.76
N LEU A 246 35.06 13.74 34.98
CA LEU A 246 34.03 14.63 34.39
C LEU A 246 33.12 13.85 33.42
N GLU A 247 33.70 12.95 32.63
CA GLU A 247 32.93 12.09 31.73
C GLU A 247 32.11 11.02 32.49
N LEU A 248 32.66 10.49 33.59
CA LEU A 248 31.94 9.57 34.47
C LEU A 248 30.73 10.22 35.14
N GLN A 249 30.79 11.53 35.42
CA GLN A 249 29.70 12.30 36.02
C GLN A 249 28.54 12.54 35.05
N SER A 250 28.81 12.68 33.74
CA SER A 250 27.76 12.80 32.72
C SER A 250 27.06 11.47 32.42
N THR A 251 27.58 10.35 32.93
CA THR A 251 27.02 9.00 32.76
C THR A 251 26.89 8.29 34.12
N PRO A 252 25.82 8.55 34.90
CA PRO A 252 25.74 8.23 36.33
C PRO A 252 25.79 6.72 36.66
N ASP A 253 25.40 5.85 35.72
CA ASP A 253 25.40 4.40 35.92
C ASP A 253 26.66 3.70 35.35
N SER A 254 27.55 4.45 34.70
CA SER A 254 28.78 3.89 34.14
C SER A 254 29.81 3.58 35.22
N GLN A 255 30.69 2.61 34.96
CA GLN A 255 31.89 2.34 35.76
C GLN A 255 33.12 2.94 35.09
N ILE A 256 34.09 3.38 35.88
CA ILE A 256 35.44 3.69 35.41
C ILE A 256 36.32 2.44 35.57
N TYR A 257 36.86 1.96 34.46
CA TYR A 257 37.71 0.78 34.39
C TYR A 257 39.14 1.22 34.07
N ILE A 258 40.04 1.03 35.03
CA ILE A 258 41.42 1.50 34.98
C ILE A 258 42.34 0.29 34.88
N ILE A 259 43.05 0.19 33.76
CA ILE A 259 44.06 -0.81 33.52
C ILE A 259 45.42 -0.20 33.84
N LEU A 260 46.15 -0.88 34.71
CA LEU A 260 47.51 -0.58 35.07
C LEU A 260 48.45 -1.57 34.39
N TYR A 261 49.54 -1.05 33.83
CA TYR A 261 50.67 -1.84 33.39
C TYR A 261 51.90 -1.46 34.21
N GLN A 262 52.56 -2.44 34.81
CA GLN A 262 53.79 -2.24 35.58
C GLN A 262 54.97 -1.95 34.67
N GLY A 263 55.64 -0.80 34.84
CA GLY A 263 56.88 -0.52 34.13
C GLY A 263 58.06 -1.38 34.60
N THR A 264 58.92 -1.77 33.68
CA THR A 264 60.15 -2.55 33.97
C THR A 264 61.39 -1.69 34.19
N ASP A 265 61.33 -0.39 33.90
CA ASP A 265 62.41 0.55 34.16
C ASP A 265 62.64 0.79 35.67
N LYS A 266 63.83 1.31 36.02
CA LYS A 266 64.22 1.52 37.43
C LYS A 266 63.27 2.44 38.19
N PHE A 267 62.70 3.46 37.54
CA PHE A 267 61.79 4.40 38.18
C PHE A 267 60.45 3.70 38.47
N SER A 268 59.90 2.98 37.51
CA SER A 268 58.65 2.23 37.67
C SER A 268 58.71 1.11 38.70
N LYS A 269 59.89 0.49 38.92
CA LYS A 269 60.06 -0.55 39.97
C LYS A 269 59.89 -0.02 41.40
N THR A 270 60.09 1.29 41.62
CA THR A 270 59.92 1.89 42.96
C THR A 270 58.45 2.09 43.33
N ASN A 271 57.62 2.40 42.33
CA ASN A 271 56.17 2.59 42.45
C ASN A 271 55.43 1.41 41.80
N THR A 272 55.23 0.35 42.59
CA THR A 272 54.54 -0.85 42.12
C THR A 272 53.10 -0.54 41.71
N ALA A 273 52.58 -1.30 40.74
CA ALA A 273 51.20 -1.19 40.25
C ALA A 273 50.18 -1.26 41.40
N ASP A 274 50.41 -2.07 42.43
CA ASP A 274 49.52 -2.14 43.60
C ASP A 274 49.51 -0.84 44.41
N LYS A 275 50.69 -0.23 44.63
CA LYS A 275 50.79 1.06 45.33
C LYS A 275 50.11 2.15 44.52
N LEU A 276 50.33 2.17 43.21
CA LEU A 276 49.73 3.12 42.29
C LEU A 276 48.22 2.95 42.20
N GLY A 277 47.72 1.72 42.10
CA GLY A 277 46.30 1.41 42.11
C GLY A 277 45.62 1.85 43.41
N LYS A 278 46.22 1.56 44.57
CA LYS A 278 45.70 2.05 45.87
C LYS A 278 45.67 3.56 45.93
N ARG A 279 46.73 4.23 45.49
CA ARG A 279 46.84 5.70 45.46
C ARG A 279 45.79 6.33 44.53
N THR A 280 45.56 5.74 43.36
CA THR A 280 44.51 6.14 42.42
C THR A 280 43.11 5.96 43.03
N LEU A 281 42.83 4.79 43.63
CA LEU A 281 41.55 4.53 44.30
C LEU A 281 41.30 5.54 45.43
N ASP A 282 42.30 5.77 46.29
CA ASP A 282 42.21 6.74 47.38
C ASP A 282 41.88 8.14 46.86
N TYR A 283 42.50 8.57 45.76
CA TYR A 283 42.21 9.87 45.15
C TYR A 283 40.78 9.95 44.60
N LEU A 284 40.37 8.97 43.79
CA LEU A 284 39.03 8.95 43.17
C LEU A 284 37.91 8.89 44.21
N VAL A 285 38.09 8.13 45.29
CA VAL A 285 37.10 7.98 46.36
C VAL A 285 37.12 9.17 47.31
N LYS A 286 38.28 9.48 47.91
CA LYS A 286 38.36 10.48 49.00
C LYS A 286 38.34 11.91 48.49
N THR A 287 38.87 12.16 47.30
CA THR A 287 38.98 13.52 46.74
C THR A 287 37.87 13.81 45.72
N ARG A 288 37.58 12.86 44.83
CA ARG A 288 36.54 13.03 43.80
C ARG A 288 35.16 12.48 44.17
N GLY A 289 35.04 11.79 45.30
CA GLY A 289 33.74 11.34 45.84
C GLY A 289 33.06 10.26 44.99
N ILE A 290 33.82 9.53 44.17
CA ILE A 290 33.25 8.46 43.33
C ILE A 290 32.96 7.24 44.21
N ASP A 291 31.77 6.66 44.06
CA ASP A 291 31.40 5.40 44.71
C ASP A 291 32.44 4.32 44.33
N PRO A 292 33.13 3.69 45.31
CA PRO A 292 34.09 2.62 45.05
C PRO A 292 33.55 1.48 44.17
N ARG A 293 32.24 1.21 44.20
CA ARG A 293 31.58 0.18 43.36
C ARG A 293 31.60 0.52 41.88
N ARG A 294 31.81 1.78 41.52
CA ARG A 294 31.94 2.26 40.14
C ARG A 294 33.38 2.27 39.66
N ILE A 295 34.35 1.84 40.47
CA ILE A 295 35.77 1.87 40.14
C ILE A 295 36.29 0.43 40.06
N VAL A 296 36.82 0.06 38.90
CA VAL A 296 37.53 -1.20 38.71
C VAL A 296 38.97 -0.90 38.34
N ILE A 297 39.93 -1.41 39.11
CA ILE A 297 41.35 -1.26 38.83
C ILE A 297 41.97 -2.64 38.67
N THR A 298 42.57 -2.92 37.51
CA THR A 298 43.21 -4.20 37.23
C THR A 298 44.62 -4.01 36.70
N ASN A 299 45.53 -4.92 37.06
CA ASN A 299 46.88 -4.95 36.51
C ASN A 299 46.96 -5.99 35.37
N TRP A 300 47.34 -5.58 34.17
CA TRP A 300 47.43 -6.44 32.99
C TRP A 300 48.88 -6.79 32.59
N GLY A 301 49.79 -6.74 33.56
CA GLY A 301 51.16 -7.21 33.38
C GLY A 301 52.15 -6.07 33.20
N MET A 302 53.19 -6.32 32.40
CA MET A 302 54.36 -5.45 32.34
C MET A 302 54.49 -4.70 31.02
N ARG A 303 54.98 -3.47 31.07
CA ARG A 303 55.36 -2.62 29.92
C ARG A 303 56.73 -1.99 30.19
N PRO A 304 57.40 -1.38 29.20
CA PRO A 304 58.68 -0.69 29.44
C PRO A 304 58.59 0.41 30.51
N ARG A 305 57.47 1.13 30.57
CA ARG A 305 57.14 2.15 31.57
C ARG A 305 55.77 1.89 32.18
N THR A 306 55.53 2.39 33.39
CA THR A 306 54.21 2.27 34.00
C THR A 306 53.19 3.08 33.22
N MET A 307 52.07 2.47 32.85
CA MET A 307 51.01 3.13 32.09
C MET A 307 49.63 2.87 32.69
N TYR A 308 48.73 3.83 32.45
CA TYR A 308 47.31 3.73 32.67
C TYR A 308 46.57 3.69 31.34
N GLU A 309 45.58 2.81 31.23
CA GLU A 309 44.49 2.93 30.26
C GLU A 309 43.17 3.04 31.01
N ILE A 310 42.35 4.02 30.65
CA ILE A 310 41.11 4.32 31.35
C ILE A 310 39.96 4.20 30.37
N TYR A 311 38.95 3.43 30.76
CA TYR A 311 37.71 3.25 30.02
C TYR A 311 36.51 3.64 30.88
N ILE A 312 35.47 4.19 30.25
CA ILE A 312 34.15 4.39 30.83
C ILE A 312 33.25 3.28 30.28
N ILE A 313 32.71 2.47 31.18
CA ILE A 313 31.92 1.27 30.86
C ILE A 313 30.46 1.54 31.25
N PRO A 314 29.59 1.87 30.29
CA PRO A 314 28.16 2.00 30.56
C PRO A 314 27.51 0.64 30.91
N PRO A 315 26.35 0.64 31.58
CA PRO A 315 25.62 -0.60 31.88
C PRO A 315 25.36 -1.43 30.61
N GLY A 316 25.63 -2.73 30.69
CA GLY A 316 25.45 -3.65 29.55
C GLY A 316 26.61 -3.68 28.55
N ALA A 317 27.59 -2.77 28.65
CA ALA A 317 28.81 -2.84 27.85
C ALA A 317 29.77 -3.90 28.39
N GLN A 318 30.48 -4.56 27.48
CA GLN A 318 31.56 -5.48 27.86
C GLN A 318 32.83 -4.68 28.23
N PRO A 319 33.48 -4.99 29.36
CA PRO A 319 34.75 -4.38 29.70
C PRO A 319 35.84 -4.79 28.70
N PRO A 320 36.91 -4.00 28.55
CA PRO A 320 38.03 -4.36 27.70
C PRO A 320 38.66 -5.69 28.17
N ALA A 321 39.17 -6.48 27.23
CA ALA A 321 39.85 -7.75 27.50
C ALA A 321 41.38 -7.58 27.57
N PRO A 322 42.09 -8.34 28.43
CA PRO A 322 43.55 -8.34 28.46
C PRO A 322 44.15 -8.62 27.07
N GLN A 323 45.13 -7.82 26.67
CA GLN A 323 45.92 -8.00 25.44
C GLN A 323 47.20 -8.79 25.70
#